data_AF-A0AAD5DRE9-F1
#
_entry.id   AF-A0AAD5DRE9-F1
#
_cell.length_a   1.000
_cell.length_b   1.000
_cell.length_c   1.000
_cell.angle_alpha   90.00
_cell.angle_beta   90.00
_cell.angle_gamma   90.00
#
_symmetry.space_group_name_H-M   'P 1'
#
loop_
_entity.id
_entity.type
_entity.pdbx_description
1 polymer ?
#
loop_
_entity_poly.entity_id
_entity_poly.type
_entity_poly.pdbx_seq_one_letter_code
_entity_poly.pdbx_strand_id
1 'polypeptide(L)'
;MAASLTRAAASVGHASRSQGARRRHQAAQRAAASPATAAAAAAAAAARSAAQHPAHVRRSQRVHWVPAAEAAEGNGVPEPSESTATQAATEGRGRPTWLSLLRGCMRLVQANLWPLLLVHCLADAAVFLLHRASHRITNQVAAASLHLDLSQVNPWYPVADPAVANFQTGYLPLSALFFLLALPLTVLLKSWASVATIQLCQGTVHTQPDGSAPAAWWQPLRGIREGLAALRVLRPQVAALWRRVFAVELLLQLAVAAAVVPSSLSAWGVATLPFALVLVLDLQAAAPAAVAEGLGGKPAVQRSRQLLRSLRWQLAIPFVGLLLGGRALEFAKASLLSSMPARFYTHLVEIPVAVLVGGTALQLWFALWRDVLPFAAYRHATEQEGGGSEAQGEAAAEQAPAAAGGSGPPVDAT
;
A
#
# COMPACT_ATOMS: atom_id res chain seq x y z
N MET A 1 19.11 71.72 38.60
CA MET A 1 20.09 70.81 37.96
C MET A 1 19.85 69.32 38.22
N ALA A 2 19.03 68.90 39.19
CA ALA A 2 18.71 67.47 39.41
C ALA A 2 17.57 66.91 38.51
N ALA A 3 16.82 67.76 37.80
CA ALA A 3 15.70 67.34 36.93
C ALA A 3 16.08 67.13 35.45
N SER A 4 17.31 67.47 35.04
CA SER A 4 17.77 67.34 33.64
C SER A 4 18.53 66.04 33.35
N LEU A 5 18.94 65.28 34.38
CA LEU A 5 19.72 64.05 34.22
C LEU A 5 18.85 62.79 34.06
N THR A 6 17.60 62.80 34.53
CA THR A 6 16.67 61.66 34.41
C THR A 6 16.04 61.53 33.02
N ARG A 7 16.09 62.58 32.18
CA ARG A 7 15.51 62.55 30.83
C ARG A 7 16.48 62.02 29.76
N ALA A 8 17.79 61.95 30.05
CA ALA A 8 18.80 61.42 29.14
C ALA A 8 18.95 59.88 29.20
N ALA A 9 18.57 59.25 30.32
CA ALA A 9 18.64 57.79 30.46
C ALA A 9 17.49 57.03 29.75
N ALA A 10 16.37 57.70 29.48
CA ALA A 10 15.20 57.08 28.84
C ALA A 10 15.30 57.02 27.30
N SER A 11 16.11 57.87 26.65
CA SER A 11 16.23 57.91 25.19
C SER A 11 17.22 56.88 24.62
N VAL A 12 18.21 56.45 25.41
CA VAL A 12 19.22 55.44 24.98
C VAL A 12 18.62 54.02 24.96
N GLY A 13 17.61 53.75 25.79
CA GLY A 13 16.94 52.43 25.86
C GLY A 13 16.07 52.10 24.65
N HIS A 14 15.51 53.09 23.96
CA HIS A 14 14.62 52.87 22.81
C HIS A 14 15.35 52.66 21.48
N ALA A 15 16.55 53.21 21.31
CA ALA A 15 17.35 53.03 20.10
C ALA A 15 17.98 51.62 20.02
N SER A 16 18.33 51.01 21.16
CA SER A 16 18.92 49.67 21.21
C SER A 16 17.92 48.54 20.85
N ARG A 17 16.64 48.69 21.25
CA ARG A 17 15.60 47.68 20.95
C ARG A 17 15.20 47.63 19.47
N SER A 18 15.27 48.74 18.73
CA SER A 18 14.87 48.77 17.31
C SER A 18 15.94 48.16 16.39
N GLN A 19 17.22 48.26 16.74
CA GLN A 19 18.32 47.62 16.00
C GLN A 19 18.34 46.09 16.18
N GLY A 20 18.00 45.60 17.38
CA GLY A 20 17.87 44.16 17.65
C GLY A 20 16.78 43.48 16.82
N ALA A 21 15.63 44.14 16.64
CA ALA A 21 14.52 43.63 15.84
C ALA A 21 14.85 43.53 14.35
N ARG A 22 15.55 44.54 13.79
CA ARG A 22 15.97 44.53 12.36
C ARG A 22 17.01 43.45 12.07
N ARG A 23 17.96 43.20 12.99
CA ARG A 23 18.96 42.13 12.82
C ARG A 23 18.34 40.73 12.85
N ARG A 24 17.34 40.50 13.72
CA ARG A 24 16.60 39.23 13.76
C ARG A 24 15.79 39.00 12.48
N HIS A 25 15.21 40.06 11.92
CA HIS A 25 14.43 39.93 10.68
C HIS A 25 15.33 39.69 9.44
N GLN A 26 16.50 40.32 9.37
CA GLN A 26 17.48 40.04 8.30
C GLN A 26 18.14 38.65 8.43
N ALA A 27 18.37 38.15 9.65
CA ALA A 27 18.87 36.79 9.86
C ALA A 27 17.82 35.73 9.45
N ALA A 28 16.53 35.97 9.72
CA ALA A 28 15.44 35.11 9.27
C ALA A 28 15.29 35.09 7.74
N GLN A 29 15.50 36.23 7.06
CA GLN A 29 15.46 36.30 5.60
C GLN A 29 16.63 35.59 4.91
N ARG A 30 17.83 35.59 5.52
CA ARG A 30 19.00 34.85 4.98
C ARG A 30 18.90 33.34 5.17
N ALA A 31 18.24 32.87 6.24
CA ALA A 31 18.01 31.44 6.49
C ALA A 31 16.98 30.81 5.53
N ALA A 32 16.08 31.61 4.95
CA ALA A 32 15.05 31.13 4.03
C ALA A 32 15.57 30.84 2.60
N ALA A 33 16.80 31.24 2.26
CA ALA A 33 17.27 31.27 0.87
C ALA A 33 18.23 30.14 0.43
N SER A 34 18.60 29.16 1.26
CA SER A 34 19.56 28.12 0.80
C SER A 34 19.52 26.76 1.52
N PRO A 35 18.46 25.97 1.31
CA PRO A 35 18.60 24.50 1.26
C PRO A 35 17.91 23.82 0.07
N ALA A 36 17.04 24.53 -0.66
CA ALA A 36 16.25 23.97 -1.76
C ALA A 36 17.08 23.65 -3.03
N THR A 37 18.16 24.40 -3.28
CA THR A 37 19.04 24.23 -4.44
C THR A 37 19.99 23.04 -4.30
N ALA A 38 20.44 22.72 -3.09
CA ALA A 38 21.32 21.58 -2.83
C ALA A 38 20.59 20.22 -2.96
N ALA A 39 19.33 20.14 -2.51
CA ALA A 39 18.52 18.92 -2.64
C ALA A 39 18.15 18.61 -4.10
N ALA A 40 17.87 19.64 -4.91
CA ALA A 40 17.58 19.47 -6.34
C ALA A 40 18.80 18.97 -7.14
N ALA A 41 20.01 19.44 -6.79
CA ALA A 41 21.25 19.00 -7.42
C ALA A 41 21.59 17.52 -7.09
N ALA A 42 21.37 17.09 -5.85
CA ALA A 42 21.58 15.70 -5.44
C ALA A 42 20.61 14.72 -6.13
N ALA A 43 19.34 15.11 -6.28
CA ALA A 43 18.33 14.31 -7.00
C ALA A 43 18.67 14.14 -8.50
N ALA A 44 19.19 15.19 -9.14
CA ALA A 44 19.60 15.16 -10.55
C ALA A 44 20.89 14.33 -10.80
N ALA A 45 21.73 14.16 -9.78
CA ALA A 45 22.91 13.29 -9.85
C ALA A 45 22.53 11.81 -9.70
N ALA A 46 21.63 11.48 -8.77
CA ALA A 46 21.14 10.12 -8.57
C ALA A 46 20.38 9.57 -9.80
N ALA A 47 19.62 10.42 -10.50
CA ALA A 47 18.89 10.04 -11.72
C ALA A 47 19.82 9.67 -12.90
N ARG A 48 21.03 10.24 -12.95
CA ARG A 48 22.01 9.98 -14.03
C ARG A 48 22.80 8.68 -13.82
N SER A 49 23.05 8.29 -12.56
CA SER A 49 23.73 7.04 -12.23
C SER A 49 22.87 5.79 -12.53
N ALA A 50 21.54 5.90 -12.43
CA ALA A 50 20.62 4.79 -12.71
C ALA A 50 20.49 4.43 -14.21
N ALA A 51 21.02 5.24 -15.13
CA ALA A 51 20.90 5.04 -16.58
C ALA A 51 22.03 4.20 -17.20
N GLN A 52 23.03 3.76 -16.44
CA GLN A 52 24.29 3.23 -16.98
C GLN A 52 24.58 1.74 -16.69
N HIS A 53 23.57 0.89 -16.50
CA HIS A 53 23.82 -0.56 -16.36
C HIS A 53 23.14 -1.41 -17.44
N PRO A 54 23.91 -2.16 -18.26
CA PRO A 54 23.37 -3.00 -19.32
C PRO A 54 22.77 -4.28 -18.76
N ALA A 55 21.62 -4.65 -19.32
CA ALA A 55 20.88 -5.85 -19.00
C ALA A 55 21.53 -7.08 -19.66
N HIS A 56 21.99 -8.03 -18.86
CA HIS A 56 22.25 -9.39 -19.34
C HIS A 56 21.58 -10.44 -18.44
N VAL A 57 21.00 -11.43 -19.12
CA VAL A 57 20.45 -12.71 -18.63
C VAL A 57 19.04 -12.65 -17.99
N ARG A 58 18.01 -12.71 -18.86
CA ARG A 58 16.65 -13.17 -18.51
C ARG A 58 16.45 -14.61 -19.00
N ARG A 59 16.52 -15.59 -18.10
CA ARG A 59 15.90 -16.91 -18.30
C ARG A 59 14.52 -16.86 -17.63
N SER A 60 13.45 -16.87 -18.43
CA SER A 60 12.07 -16.83 -17.92
C SER A 60 11.67 -18.20 -17.38
N GLN A 61 11.50 -18.31 -16.07
CA GLN A 61 10.54 -19.27 -15.52
C GLN A 61 9.16 -18.67 -15.75
N ARG A 62 8.44 -19.14 -16.77
CA ARG A 62 6.99 -18.93 -16.88
C ARG A 62 6.36 -19.83 -15.82
N VAL A 63 5.86 -19.23 -14.74
CA VAL A 63 4.90 -19.92 -13.89
C VAL A 63 3.64 -20.00 -14.75
N HIS A 64 3.35 -21.19 -15.29
CA HIS A 64 2.09 -21.44 -15.98
C HIS A 64 0.96 -21.28 -14.95
N TRP A 65 0.23 -20.17 -15.07
CA TRP A 65 -1.07 -20.03 -14.44
C TRP A 65 -2.00 -21.00 -15.16
N VAL A 66 -2.28 -22.15 -14.55
CA VAL A 66 -3.30 -23.08 -15.05
C VAL A 66 -4.64 -22.56 -14.52
N PRO A 67 -5.53 -22.02 -15.37
CA PRO A 67 -6.87 -21.70 -14.92
C PRO A 67 -7.53 -22.99 -14.41
N ALA A 68 -8.21 -22.90 -13.26
CA ALA A 68 -8.83 -24.03 -12.57
C ALA A 68 -9.95 -24.75 -13.37
N ALA A 69 -10.14 -24.42 -14.65
CA ALA A 69 -11.11 -25.03 -15.53
C ALA A 69 -10.64 -26.40 -16.10
N GLU A 70 -9.32 -26.68 -16.15
CA GLU A 70 -8.81 -27.93 -16.76
C GLU A 70 -8.75 -29.14 -15.81
N ALA A 71 -9.13 -29.01 -14.54
CA ALA A 71 -9.05 -30.11 -13.56
C ALA A 71 -10.33 -30.97 -13.45
N ALA A 72 -11.33 -30.76 -14.33
CA ALA A 72 -12.64 -31.43 -14.25
C ALA A 72 -12.96 -32.36 -15.44
N GLU A 73 -11.97 -32.79 -16.22
CA GLU A 73 -12.16 -33.84 -17.22
C GLU A 73 -12.01 -35.23 -16.56
N GLY A 74 -13.11 -35.83 -16.13
CA GLY A 74 -13.04 -37.19 -15.60
C GLY A 74 -14.33 -37.90 -15.19
N ASN A 75 -15.48 -37.23 -15.17
CA ASN A 75 -16.76 -37.91 -14.85
C ASN A 75 -17.85 -37.45 -15.82
N GLY A 76 -18.42 -38.39 -16.56
CA GLY A 76 -19.48 -38.19 -17.55
C GLY A 76 -20.74 -37.59 -16.93
N VAL A 77 -20.84 -36.27 -16.98
CA VAL A 77 -22.06 -35.51 -16.70
C VAL A 77 -22.82 -35.37 -18.03
N PRO A 78 -24.14 -35.62 -18.07
CA PRO A 78 -24.94 -35.55 -19.29
C PRO A 78 -24.87 -34.14 -19.91
N GLU A 79 -24.68 -34.10 -21.23
CA GLU A 79 -24.61 -32.86 -22.02
C GLU A 79 -25.85 -31.98 -21.79
N PRO A 80 -25.68 -30.73 -21.30
CA PRO A 80 -26.79 -29.80 -21.23
C PRO A 80 -27.15 -29.35 -22.65
N SER A 81 -28.43 -29.50 -23.00
CA SER A 81 -29.03 -29.06 -24.26
C SER A 81 -28.57 -27.66 -24.71
N GLU A 82 -27.97 -27.59 -25.90
CA GLU A 82 -27.31 -26.42 -26.52
C GLU A 82 -28.11 -25.11 -26.50
N SER A 83 -29.45 -25.17 -26.43
CA SER A 83 -30.30 -23.98 -26.50
C SER A 83 -30.26 -23.07 -25.26
N THR A 84 -29.76 -23.53 -24.11
CA THR A 84 -29.68 -22.72 -22.88
C THR A 84 -28.31 -22.04 -22.70
N ALA A 85 -27.26 -22.59 -23.31
CA ALA A 85 -25.89 -22.09 -23.19
C ALA A 85 -25.67 -20.81 -24.02
N THR A 86 -26.36 -20.66 -25.16
CA THR A 86 -26.21 -19.51 -26.07
C THR A 86 -26.88 -18.23 -25.55
N GLN A 87 -27.96 -18.34 -24.77
CA GLN A 87 -28.61 -17.17 -24.13
C GLN A 87 -27.84 -16.65 -22.90
N ALA A 88 -27.18 -17.53 -22.13
CA ALA A 88 -26.32 -17.10 -21.03
C ALA A 88 -25.02 -16.40 -21.49
N ALA A 89 -24.55 -16.71 -22.70
CA ALA A 89 -23.33 -16.12 -23.27
C ALA A 89 -23.52 -14.68 -23.80
N THR A 90 -24.75 -14.29 -24.17
CA THR A 90 -25.04 -12.99 -24.77
C THR A 90 -25.53 -11.92 -23.78
N GLU A 91 -26.11 -12.31 -22.63
CA GLU A 91 -26.66 -11.36 -21.65
C GLU A 91 -25.68 -10.83 -20.59
N GLY A 92 -24.41 -11.25 -20.61
CA GLY A 92 -23.58 -11.16 -19.39
C GLY A 92 -22.32 -10.29 -19.40
N ARG A 93 -21.86 -9.70 -20.51
CA ARG A 93 -20.61 -8.88 -20.51
C ARG A 93 -20.84 -7.45 -19.97
N GLY A 94 -21.70 -7.32 -18.96
CA GLY A 94 -21.85 -6.09 -18.21
C GLY A 94 -20.50 -5.67 -17.62
N ARG A 95 -20.20 -4.37 -17.67
CA ARG A 95 -19.02 -3.83 -16.98
C ARG A 95 -19.09 -4.27 -15.51
N PRO A 96 -17.99 -4.78 -14.93
CA PRO A 96 -17.99 -5.21 -13.54
C PRO A 96 -18.49 -4.07 -12.66
N THR A 97 -19.31 -4.40 -11.67
CA THR A 97 -19.77 -3.40 -10.71
C THR A 97 -18.75 -3.35 -9.58
N TRP A 98 -18.59 -2.20 -8.93
CA TRP A 98 -17.74 -2.13 -7.73
C TRP A 98 -18.17 -3.13 -6.64
N LEU A 99 -19.45 -3.51 -6.63
CA LEU A 99 -20.02 -4.57 -5.79
C LEU A 99 -19.46 -5.95 -6.13
N SER A 100 -19.30 -6.30 -7.41
CA SER A 100 -18.72 -7.59 -7.79
C SER A 100 -17.25 -7.68 -7.39
N LEU A 101 -16.48 -6.59 -7.54
CA LEU A 101 -15.11 -6.50 -7.06
C LEU A 101 -15.02 -6.66 -5.53
N LEU A 102 -15.89 -5.99 -4.79
CA LEU A 102 -15.92 -6.08 -3.32
C LEU A 102 -16.31 -7.48 -2.85
N ARG A 103 -17.27 -8.13 -3.50
CA ARG A 103 -17.63 -9.53 -3.21
C ARG A 103 -16.47 -10.48 -3.51
N GLY A 104 -15.76 -10.29 -4.62
CA GLY A 104 -14.55 -11.05 -4.95
C GLY A 104 -13.47 -10.89 -3.89
N CYS A 105 -13.20 -9.64 -3.48
CA CYS A 105 -12.29 -9.33 -2.37
C CYS A 105 -12.71 -10.01 -1.07
N MET A 106 -14.00 -9.95 -0.70
CA MET A 106 -14.52 -10.59 0.51
C MET A 106 -14.30 -12.11 0.49
N ARG A 107 -14.55 -12.77 -0.65
CA ARG A 107 -14.30 -14.21 -0.80
C ARG A 107 -12.81 -14.55 -0.63
N LEU A 108 -11.91 -13.75 -1.21
CA LEU A 108 -10.47 -13.94 -1.07
C LEU A 108 -9.99 -13.78 0.38
N VAL A 109 -10.51 -12.75 1.07
CA VAL A 109 -10.20 -12.51 2.50
C VAL A 109 -10.74 -13.63 3.37
N GLN A 110 -11.98 -14.09 3.14
CA GLN A 110 -12.59 -15.18 3.91
C GLN A 110 -11.84 -16.49 3.72
N ALA A 111 -11.46 -16.83 2.48
CA ALA A 111 -10.69 -18.04 2.18
C ALA A 111 -9.30 -18.04 2.81
N ASN A 112 -8.70 -16.86 3.02
CA ASN A 112 -7.32 -16.72 3.51
C ASN A 112 -7.22 -15.96 4.84
N LEU A 113 -8.29 -15.91 5.64
CA LEU A 113 -8.41 -14.99 6.76
C LEU A 113 -7.25 -15.11 7.76
N TRP A 114 -6.97 -16.33 8.22
CA TRP A 114 -5.94 -16.57 9.24
C TRP A 114 -4.52 -16.31 8.74
N PRO A 115 -4.09 -16.84 7.56
CA PRO A 115 -2.81 -16.48 6.98
C PRO A 115 -2.64 -14.97 6.77
N LEU A 116 -3.67 -14.28 6.25
CA LEU A 116 -3.62 -12.85 6.00
C LEU A 116 -3.50 -12.04 7.30
N LEU A 117 -4.28 -12.40 8.32
CA LEU A 117 -4.20 -11.79 9.64
C LEU A 117 -2.80 -11.96 10.24
N LEU A 118 -2.22 -13.16 10.13
CA LEU A 118 -0.88 -13.44 10.62
C LEU A 118 0.20 -12.61 9.90
N VAL A 119 0.12 -12.52 8.57
CA VAL A 119 1.03 -11.67 7.77
C VAL A 119 0.95 -10.22 8.23
N HIS A 120 -0.26 -9.69 8.39
CA HIS A 120 -0.47 -8.31 8.80
C HIS A 120 0.05 -8.06 10.22
N CYS A 121 -0.26 -8.94 11.17
CA CYS A 121 0.25 -8.85 12.54
C CYS A 121 1.77 -8.90 12.61
N LEU A 122 2.42 -9.78 11.83
CA LEU A 122 3.88 -9.87 11.78
C LEU A 122 4.52 -8.61 11.19
N ALA A 123 3.94 -8.07 10.12
CA ALA A 123 4.44 -6.85 9.49
C ALA A 123 4.28 -5.63 10.40
N ASP A 124 3.11 -5.46 11.03
CA ASP A 124 2.86 -4.37 11.97
C ASP A 124 3.74 -4.48 13.21
N ALA A 125 3.93 -5.69 13.77
CA ALA A 125 4.85 -5.91 14.87
C ALA A 125 6.29 -5.54 14.49
N ALA A 126 6.74 -5.95 13.29
CA ALA A 126 8.08 -5.62 12.81
C ALA A 126 8.26 -4.11 12.60
N VAL A 127 7.28 -3.42 12.00
CA VAL A 127 7.30 -1.96 11.81
C VAL A 127 7.27 -1.23 13.16
N PHE A 128 6.46 -1.70 14.10
CA PHE A 128 6.41 -1.17 15.46
C PHE A 128 7.79 -1.29 16.13
N LEU A 129 8.40 -2.47 16.13
CA LEU A 129 9.73 -2.70 16.71
C LEU A 129 10.80 -1.84 16.04
N LEU A 130 10.74 -1.69 14.71
CA LEU A 130 11.64 -0.83 13.94
C LEU A 130 11.50 0.64 14.38
N HIS A 131 10.28 1.15 14.52
CA HIS A 131 10.06 2.51 15.02
C HIS A 131 10.57 2.69 16.45
N ARG A 132 10.33 1.72 17.34
CA ARG A 132 10.83 1.76 18.73
C ARG A 132 12.35 1.75 18.81
N ALA A 133 13.00 0.90 18.01
CA ALA A 133 14.45 0.87 17.90
C ALA A 133 14.99 2.20 17.34
N SER A 134 14.36 2.73 16.29
CA SER A 134 14.73 4.02 15.69
C SER A 134 14.66 5.18 16.69
N HIS A 135 13.57 5.27 17.47
CA HIS A 135 13.44 6.30 18.52
C HIS A 135 14.52 6.18 19.59
N ARG A 136 14.78 4.96 20.06
CA ARG A 136 15.83 4.71 21.06
C ARG A 136 17.21 5.12 20.56
N ILE A 137 17.55 4.73 19.33
CA ILE A 137 18.83 5.11 18.70
C ILE A 137 18.90 6.62 18.53
N THR A 138 17.81 7.27 18.07
CA THR A 138 17.74 8.73 17.93
C THR A 138 18.01 9.43 19.26
N ASN A 139 17.39 8.98 20.35
CA ASN A 139 17.58 9.56 21.68
C ASN A 139 19.01 9.34 22.19
N GLN A 140 19.58 8.16 21.99
CA GLN A 140 20.96 7.87 22.38
C GLN A 140 21.97 8.74 21.62
N VAL A 141 21.78 8.89 20.31
CA VAL A 141 22.62 9.75 19.48
C VAL A 141 22.44 11.21 19.88
N ALA A 142 21.22 11.67 20.13
CA ALA A 142 20.95 13.04 20.59
C ALA A 142 21.63 13.34 21.93
N ALA A 143 21.52 12.44 22.92
CA ALA A 143 22.18 12.61 24.20
C ALA A 143 23.70 12.70 24.04
N ALA A 144 24.28 11.85 23.18
CA ALA A 144 25.72 11.82 22.95
C ALA A 144 26.25 13.02 22.13
N SER A 145 25.57 13.40 21.06
CA SER A 145 26.06 14.40 20.10
C SER A 145 25.62 15.83 20.40
N LEU A 146 24.47 16.00 21.08
CA LEU A 146 23.90 17.31 21.42
C LEU A 146 24.06 17.63 22.91
N HIS A 147 24.69 16.74 23.69
CA HIS A 147 24.86 16.86 25.14
C HIS A 147 23.55 17.15 25.90
N LEU A 148 22.45 16.55 25.43
CA LEU A 148 21.13 16.69 26.04
C LEU A 148 20.99 15.70 27.19
N ASP A 149 20.57 16.18 28.37
CA ASP A 149 20.17 15.30 29.46
C ASP A 149 18.78 14.73 29.20
N LEU A 150 18.73 13.47 28.75
CA LEU A 150 17.51 12.73 28.47
C LEU A 150 17.22 11.66 29.53
N SER A 151 17.87 11.72 30.70
CA SER A 151 17.75 10.70 31.75
C SER A 151 16.32 10.52 32.28
N GLN A 152 15.52 11.59 32.27
CA GLN A 152 14.13 11.57 32.72
C GLN A 152 13.12 11.20 31.61
N VAL A 153 13.57 11.09 30.35
CA VAL A 153 12.66 10.80 29.23
C VAL A 153 12.65 9.31 28.94
N ASN A 154 11.47 8.76 28.64
CA ASN A 154 11.36 7.37 28.22
C ASN A 154 12.14 7.15 26.91
N PRO A 155 13.18 6.28 26.89
CA PRO A 155 14.05 6.13 25.73
C PRO A 155 13.33 5.53 24.51
N TRP A 156 12.16 4.91 24.68
CA TRP A 156 11.40 4.25 23.61
C TRP A 156 10.44 5.16 22.85
N TYR A 157 10.34 6.42 23.25
CA TYR A 157 9.46 7.41 22.65
C TYR A 157 10.28 8.63 22.22
N PRO A 158 9.86 9.34 21.16
CA PRO A 158 10.49 10.61 20.80
C PRO A 158 10.27 11.61 21.93
N VAL A 159 11.26 12.48 22.16
CA VAL A 159 11.17 13.53 23.17
C VAL A 159 10.11 14.53 22.70
N ALA A 160 9.00 14.61 23.44
CA ALA A 160 7.90 15.53 23.14
C ALA A 160 8.05 16.89 23.85
N ASP A 161 9.06 17.04 24.70
CA ASP A 161 9.33 18.31 25.38
C ASP A 161 9.67 19.39 24.34
N PRO A 162 8.88 20.47 24.22
CA PRO A 162 9.13 21.52 23.24
C PRO A 162 10.48 22.22 23.43
N ALA A 163 11.05 22.22 24.64
CA ALA A 163 12.38 22.77 24.90
C ALA A 163 13.47 21.95 24.19
N VAL A 164 13.30 20.63 24.13
CA VAL A 164 14.22 19.70 23.48
C VAL A 164 13.89 19.52 21.99
N ALA A 165 12.61 19.49 21.64
CA ALA A 165 12.12 19.22 20.28
C ALA A 165 12.17 20.44 19.33
N ASN A 166 12.76 21.56 19.77
CA ASN A 166 12.95 22.73 18.92
C ASN A 166 14.04 22.49 17.85
N PHE A 167 13.89 23.08 16.66
CA PHE A 167 14.90 23.02 15.59
C PHE A 167 16.30 23.46 16.05
N GLN A 168 16.37 24.41 16.99
CA GLN A 168 17.63 24.97 17.48
C GLN A 168 18.50 23.96 18.24
N THR A 169 17.90 22.93 18.85
CA THR A 169 18.65 21.92 19.60
C THR A 169 19.34 20.91 18.70
N GLY A 170 18.97 20.84 17.41
CA GLY A 170 19.42 19.79 16.49
C GLY A 170 18.69 18.45 16.66
N TYR A 171 17.79 18.30 17.65
CA TYR A 171 17.03 17.06 17.85
C TYR A 171 16.10 16.75 16.68
N LEU A 172 15.38 17.76 16.19
CA LEU A 172 14.43 17.58 15.09
C LEU A 172 15.09 17.16 13.76
N PRO A 173 16.17 17.80 13.26
CA PRO A 173 16.84 17.32 12.06
C PRO A 173 17.45 15.92 12.24
N LEU A 174 17.93 15.59 13.45
CA LEU A 174 18.41 14.24 13.76
C LEU A 174 17.28 13.21 13.70
N SER A 175 16.13 13.51 14.31
CA SER A 175 14.93 12.67 14.25
C SER A 175 14.43 12.48 12.81
N ALA A 176 14.42 13.56 12.01
CA ALA A 176 14.06 13.50 10.60
C ALA A 176 15.03 12.60 9.80
N LEU A 177 16.34 12.67 10.07
CA LEU A 177 17.33 11.80 9.44
C LEU A 177 17.07 10.33 9.76
N PHE A 178 16.86 9.98 11.04
CA PHE A 178 16.56 8.60 11.43
C PHE A 178 15.23 8.10 10.87
N PHE A 179 14.23 8.97 10.76
CA PHE A 179 12.98 8.65 10.07
C PHE A 179 13.21 8.32 8.59
N LEU A 180 14.00 9.14 7.89
CA LEU A 180 14.36 8.89 6.48
C LEU A 180 15.15 7.60 6.29
N LEU A 181 16.03 7.24 7.24
CA LEU A 181 16.78 5.98 7.23
C LEU A 181 15.89 4.77 7.54
N ALA A 182 14.88 4.93 8.41
CA ALA A 182 13.93 3.86 8.74
C ALA A 182 12.87 3.64 7.65
N LEU A 183 12.66 4.62 6.77
CA LEU A 183 11.64 4.55 5.72
C LEU A 183 11.88 3.37 4.76
N PRO A 184 13.07 3.18 4.14
CA PRO A 184 13.35 2.00 3.32
C PRO A 184 13.12 0.68 4.03
N LEU A 185 13.46 0.59 5.32
CA LEU A 185 13.23 -0.62 6.12
C LEU A 185 11.73 -0.86 6.36
N THR A 186 10.96 0.20 6.56
CA THR A 186 9.50 0.12 6.67
C THR A 186 8.88 -0.33 5.36
N VAL A 187 9.33 0.22 4.22
CA VAL A 187 8.91 -0.23 2.89
C VAL A 187 9.21 -1.72 2.74
N LEU A 188 10.43 -2.12 3.08
CA LEU A 188 10.92 -3.47 2.95
C LEU A 188 10.05 -4.51 3.71
N LEU A 189 9.63 -4.18 4.92
CA LEU A 189 8.69 -4.99 5.71
C LEU A 189 7.29 -5.04 5.10
N LYS A 190 6.78 -3.91 4.61
CA LYS A 190 5.47 -3.85 3.95
C LYS A 190 5.44 -4.58 2.61
N SER A 191 6.51 -4.50 1.83
CA SER A 191 6.66 -5.23 0.56
C SER A 191 6.66 -6.74 0.79
N TRP A 192 7.25 -7.20 1.90
CA TRP A 192 7.18 -8.61 2.27
C TRP A 192 5.73 -9.05 2.52
N ALA A 193 4.97 -8.27 3.30
CA ALA A 193 3.57 -8.57 3.58
C ALA A 193 2.67 -8.50 2.33
N SER A 194 2.94 -7.52 1.46
CA SER A 194 2.28 -7.36 0.16
C SER A 194 2.48 -8.60 -0.72
N VAL A 195 3.73 -9.08 -0.87
CA VAL A 195 4.04 -10.30 -1.64
C VAL A 195 3.36 -11.52 -1.02
N ALA A 196 3.45 -11.69 0.30
CA ALA A 196 2.83 -12.83 1.00
C ALA A 196 1.31 -12.83 0.82
N THR A 197 0.67 -11.66 0.94
CA THR A 197 -0.77 -11.47 0.73
C THR A 197 -1.21 -11.87 -0.68
N ILE A 198 -0.47 -11.39 -1.70
CA ILE A 198 -0.76 -11.72 -3.09
C ILE A 198 -0.61 -13.22 -3.34
N GLN A 199 0.47 -13.83 -2.84
CA GLN A 199 0.70 -15.28 -3.00
C GLN A 199 -0.39 -16.13 -2.34
N LEU A 200 -0.81 -15.77 -1.12
CA LEU A 200 -1.94 -16.41 -0.46
C LEU A 200 -3.23 -16.29 -1.30
N CYS A 201 -3.52 -15.10 -1.82
CA CYS A 201 -4.72 -14.86 -2.63
C CYS A 201 -4.67 -15.51 -4.03
N GLN A 202 -3.48 -15.77 -4.58
CA GLN A 202 -3.29 -16.53 -5.82
C GLN A 202 -3.61 -18.02 -5.64
N GLY A 203 -3.74 -18.50 -4.41
CA GLY A 203 -3.99 -19.90 -4.14
C GLY A 203 -2.78 -20.80 -4.39
N THR A 204 -1.55 -20.24 -4.45
CA THR A 204 -0.33 -21.06 -4.62
C THR A 204 -0.10 -22.04 -3.47
N VAL A 205 -0.86 -21.89 -2.37
CA VAL A 205 -0.93 -22.82 -1.26
C VAL A 205 -2.40 -23.23 -1.05
N HIS A 206 -2.87 -24.23 -1.81
CA HIS A 206 -4.13 -24.92 -1.49
C HIS A 206 -3.93 -25.72 -0.20
N THR A 207 -4.18 -25.09 0.94
CA THR A 207 -4.16 -25.76 2.26
C THR A 207 -5.53 -26.30 2.65
N GLN A 208 -6.58 -25.92 1.94
CA GLN A 208 -7.93 -26.36 2.26
C GLN A 208 -8.25 -27.64 1.46
N PRO A 209 -8.35 -28.82 2.11
CA PRO A 209 -8.82 -30.01 1.43
C PRO A 209 -10.25 -29.74 0.96
N ASP A 210 -10.50 -30.01 -0.34
CA ASP A 210 -11.81 -29.88 -0.98
C ASP A 210 -12.86 -30.60 -0.11
N GLY A 211 -13.80 -29.83 0.44
CA GLY A 211 -14.87 -30.33 1.32
C GLY A 211 -14.75 -29.98 2.80
N SER A 212 -13.67 -29.34 3.25
CA SER A 212 -13.65 -28.76 4.60
C SER A 212 -14.49 -27.47 4.65
N ALA A 213 -15.51 -27.47 5.51
CA ALA A 213 -16.36 -26.31 5.80
C ALA A 213 -15.50 -25.03 5.97
N PRO A 214 -15.99 -23.85 5.53
CA PRO A 214 -15.24 -22.60 5.56
C PRO A 214 -14.54 -22.47 6.92
N ALA A 215 -13.21 -22.28 6.87
CA ALA A 215 -12.32 -22.29 8.02
C ALA A 215 -13.04 -21.76 9.26
N ALA A 216 -13.29 -22.65 10.22
CA ALA A 216 -13.99 -22.34 11.45
C ALA A 216 -13.35 -21.11 12.11
N TRP A 217 -13.95 -19.93 11.91
CA TRP A 217 -13.43 -18.65 12.40
C TRP A 217 -13.34 -18.64 13.95
N TRP A 218 -14.02 -19.58 14.60
CA TRP A 218 -13.96 -19.81 16.04
C TRP A 218 -12.76 -20.66 16.51
N GLN A 219 -11.88 -21.14 15.61
CA GLN A 219 -10.69 -21.94 15.95
C GLN A 219 -9.37 -21.18 15.71
N PRO A 220 -9.05 -20.14 16.52
CA PRO A 220 -7.89 -19.27 16.29
C PRO A 220 -6.56 -20.02 16.31
N LEU A 221 -6.38 -20.97 17.23
CA LEU A 221 -5.12 -21.72 17.35
C LEU A 221 -4.85 -22.58 16.11
N ARG A 222 -5.89 -23.17 15.53
CA ARG A 222 -5.77 -23.96 14.30
C ARG A 222 -5.44 -23.04 13.12
N GLY A 223 -6.17 -21.94 12.99
CA GLY A 223 -5.93 -20.93 11.97
C GLY A 223 -4.51 -20.35 12.01
N ILE A 224 -3.98 -20.07 13.20
CA ILE A 224 -2.58 -19.60 13.37
C ILE A 224 -1.59 -20.67 12.93
N ARG A 225 -1.81 -21.95 13.27
CA ARG A 225 -0.92 -23.05 12.84
C ARG A 225 -0.93 -23.24 11.33
N GLU A 226 -2.11 -23.20 10.71
CA GLU A 226 -2.29 -23.28 9.26
C GLU A 226 -1.64 -22.07 8.56
N GLY A 227 -1.84 -20.86 9.10
CA GLY A 227 -1.18 -19.64 8.62
C GLY A 227 0.35 -19.72 8.70
N LEU A 228 0.90 -20.20 9.81
CA LEU A 228 2.35 -20.40 9.95
C LEU A 228 2.87 -21.46 8.96
N ALA A 229 2.13 -22.54 8.73
CA ALA A 229 2.49 -23.55 7.76
C ALA A 229 2.50 -22.98 6.33
N ALA A 230 1.46 -22.24 5.95
CA ALA A 230 1.38 -21.56 4.65
C ALA A 230 2.56 -20.59 4.45
N LEU A 231 2.91 -19.80 5.48
CA LEU A 231 4.04 -18.88 5.40
C LEU A 231 5.40 -19.57 5.25
N ARG A 232 5.59 -20.73 5.89
CA ARG A 232 6.82 -21.52 5.70
C ARG A 232 6.94 -22.02 4.27
N VAL A 233 5.83 -22.48 3.68
CA VAL A 233 5.78 -22.93 2.28
C VAL A 233 6.02 -21.78 1.31
N LEU A 234 5.48 -20.59 1.59
CA LEU A 234 5.63 -19.40 0.74
C LEU A 234 7.02 -18.75 0.82
N ARG A 235 7.78 -18.97 1.88
CA ARG A 235 9.09 -18.33 2.12
C ARG A 235 10.02 -18.26 0.88
N PRO A 236 10.29 -19.35 0.13
CA PRO A 236 11.16 -19.28 -1.04
C PRO A 236 10.59 -18.42 -2.17
N GLN A 237 9.28 -18.50 -2.41
CA GLN A 237 8.60 -17.71 -3.44
C GLN A 237 8.61 -16.22 -3.09
N VAL A 238 8.30 -15.90 -1.81
CA VAL A 238 8.36 -14.53 -1.29
C VAL A 238 9.77 -13.98 -1.45
N ALA A 239 10.81 -14.73 -1.07
CA ALA A 239 12.20 -14.29 -1.20
C ALA A 239 12.59 -13.98 -2.66
N ALA A 240 12.12 -14.78 -3.63
CA ALA A 240 12.42 -14.58 -5.05
C ALA A 240 11.76 -13.30 -5.64
N LEU A 241 10.54 -12.99 -5.20
CA LEU A 241 9.74 -11.89 -5.72
C LEU A 241 9.96 -10.57 -4.97
N TRP A 242 10.33 -10.66 -3.69
CA TRP A 242 10.40 -9.53 -2.78
C TRP A 242 11.30 -8.39 -3.27
N ARG A 243 12.46 -8.69 -3.85
CA ARG A 243 13.35 -7.64 -4.38
C ARG A 243 12.68 -6.81 -5.48
N ARG A 244 11.84 -7.45 -6.32
CA ARG A 244 11.14 -6.75 -7.41
C ARG A 244 10.02 -5.87 -6.87
N VAL A 245 9.22 -6.42 -5.94
CA VAL A 245 8.12 -5.67 -5.31
C VAL A 245 8.65 -4.52 -4.45
N PHE A 246 9.72 -4.74 -3.70
CA PHE A 246 10.39 -3.70 -2.93
C PHE A 246 10.82 -2.51 -3.79
N ALA A 247 11.42 -2.76 -4.95
CA ALA A 247 11.80 -1.68 -5.86
C ALA A 247 10.59 -0.88 -6.37
N VAL A 248 9.46 -1.56 -6.63
CA VAL A 248 8.21 -0.91 -7.05
C VAL A 248 7.62 -0.08 -5.92
N GLU A 249 7.52 -0.63 -4.71
CA GLU A 249 6.97 0.06 -3.54
C GLU A 249 7.85 1.22 -3.06
N LEU A 250 9.17 1.08 -3.12
CA LEU A 250 10.09 2.16 -2.78
C LEU A 250 9.97 3.33 -3.76
N LEU A 251 9.89 3.05 -5.06
CA LEU A 251 9.65 4.08 -6.08
C LEU A 251 8.30 4.74 -5.89
N LEU A 252 7.27 3.96 -5.54
CA LEU A 252 5.94 4.46 -5.19
C LEU A 252 6.01 5.42 -3.99
N GLN A 253 6.61 5.01 -2.88
CA GLN A 253 6.69 5.84 -1.68
C GLN A 253 7.53 7.10 -1.91
N LEU A 254 8.62 7.01 -2.69
CA LEU A 254 9.39 8.18 -3.06
C LEU A 254 8.59 9.15 -3.94
N ALA A 255 7.84 8.62 -4.92
CA ALA A 255 6.98 9.43 -5.79
C ALA A 255 5.83 10.09 -5.00
N VAL A 256 5.19 9.35 -4.09
CA VAL A 256 4.14 9.88 -3.21
C VAL A 256 4.73 10.90 -2.26
N ALA A 257 5.88 10.65 -1.63
CA ALA A 257 6.54 11.61 -0.77
C ALA A 257 6.90 12.89 -1.56
N ALA A 258 7.47 12.75 -2.76
CA ALA A 258 7.81 13.88 -3.61
C ALA A 258 6.57 14.68 -4.07
N ALA A 259 5.42 14.05 -4.24
CA ALA A 259 4.17 14.72 -4.57
C ALA A 259 3.49 15.36 -3.34
N VAL A 260 3.53 14.67 -2.20
CA VAL A 260 2.81 15.06 -0.98
C VAL A 260 3.57 16.13 -0.20
N VAL A 261 4.90 16.04 -0.07
CA VAL A 261 5.71 16.98 0.72
C VAL A 261 5.55 18.44 0.26
N PRO A 262 5.59 18.75 -1.05
CA PRO A 262 5.26 20.10 -1.54
C PRO A 262 3.81 20.49 -1.26
N SER A 263 2.88 19.52 -1.34
CA SER A 263 1.45 19.77 -1.15
C SER A 263 1.10 20.11 0.31
N SER A 264 1.76 19.51 1.30
CA SER A 264 1.55 19.84 2.73
C SER A 264 1.96 21.27 3.09
N LEU A 265 2.77 21.93 2.24
CA LEU A 265 3.14 23.34 2.38
C LEU A 265 2.12 24.28 1.74
N SER A 266 1.13 23.76 1.01
CA SER A 266 0.11 24.56 0.34
C SER A 266 -1.28 24.14 0.83
N ALA A 267 -2.17 25.10 1.11
CA ALA A 267 -3.56 24.84 1.53
C ALA A 267 -4.44 24.13 0.46
N TRP A 268 -3.82 23.57 -0.58
CA TRP A 268 -4.44 22.97 -1.76
C TRP A 268 -4.72 21.46 -1.62
N GLY A 269 -4.62 20.91 -0.41
CA GLY A 269 -4.83 19.49 -0.14
C GLY A 269 -6.15 18.89 -0.64
N VAL A 270 -7.18 19.72 -0.85
CA VAL A 270 -8.46 19.28 -1.44
C VAL A 270 -8.35 19.05 -2.95
N ALA A 271 -7.57 19.86 -3.67
CA ALA A 271 -7.42 19.75 -5.12
C ALA A 271 -6.43 18.65 -5.54
N THR A 272 -5.44 18.32 -4.70
CA THR A 272 -4.42 17.30 -5.00
C THR A 272 -4.89 15.88 -4.71
N LEU A 273 -5.93 15.72 -3.87
CA LEU A 273 -6.40 14.41 -3.40
C LEU A 273 -6.92 13.52 -4.54
N PRO A 274 -7.75 14.00 -5.50
CA PRO A 274 -8.20 13.16 -6.61
C PRO A 274 -7.06 12.67 -7.51
N PHE A 275 -6.07 13.54 -7.77
CA PHE A 275 -4.88 13.17 -8.55
C PHE A 275 -3.99 12.17 -7.82
N ALA A 276 -3.77 12.39 -6.53
CA ALA A 276 -3.03 11.46 -5.68
C ALA A 276 -3.74 10.11 -5.58
N LEU A 277 -5.07 10.09 -5.52
CA LEU A 277 -5.86 8.86 -5.49
C LEU A 277 -5.66 8.03 -6.76
N VAL A 278 -5.78 8.63 -7.95
CA VAL A 278 -5.54 7.92 -9.23
C VAL A 278 -4.12 7.34 -9.25
N LEU A 279 -3.14 8.13 -8.83
CA LEU A 279 -1.74 7.69 -8.77
C LEU A 279 -1.55 6.51 -7.80
N VAL A 280 -2.16 6.58 -6.62
CA VAL A 280 -2.11 5.52 -5.60
C VAL A 280 -2.76 4.25 -6.12
N LEU A 281 -3.92 4.32 -6.76
CA LEU A 281 -4.62 3.15 -7.31
C LEU A 281 -3.82 2.47 -8.43
N ASP A 282 -3.30 3.26 -9.36
CA ASP A 282 -2.44 2.77 -10.45
C ASP A 282 -1.19 2.07 -9.91
N LEU A 283 -0.66 2.54 -8.79
CA LEU A 283 0.56 1.99 -8.19
C LEU A 283 0.30 0.82 -7.25
N GLN A 284 -0.87 0.75 -6.61
CA GLN A 284 -1.25 -0.37 -5.74
C GLN A 284 -1.39 -1.68 -6.50
N ALA A 285 -1.84 -1.65 -7.76
CA ALA A 285 -1.87 -2.86 -8.60
C ALA A 285 -0.53 -3.18 -9.30
N ALA A 286 0.50 -2.35 -9.13
CA ALA A 286 1.83 -2.67 -9.65
C ALA A 286 2.50 -3.83 -8.89
N ALA A 287 2.21 -4.01 -7.60
CA ALA A 287 2.69 -5.15 -6.83
C ALA A 287 2.07 -6.48 -7.32
N PRO A 288 0.74 -6.60 -7.51
CA PRO A 288 0.12 -7.71 -8.22
C PRO A 288 0.75 -8.02 -9.58
N ALA A 289 0.96 -7.01 -10.43
CA ALA A 289 1.63 -7.21 -11.73
C ALA A 289 3.07 -7.73 -11.59
N ALA A 290 3.81 -7.22 -10.59
CA ALA A 290 5.17 -7.68 -10.33
C ALA A 290 5.23 -9.13 -9.84
N VAL A 291 4.23 -9.57 -9.08
CA VAL A 291 4.12 -10.94 -8.56
C VAL A 291 3.60 -11.90 -9.62
N ALA A 292 2.50 -11.56 -10.30
CA ALA A 292 1.83 -12.44 -11.26
C ALA A 292 2.60 -12.56 -12.58
N GLU A 293 3.08 -11.45 -13.14
CA GLU A 293 3.76 -11.44 -14.44
C GLU A 293 5.30 -11.41 -14.30
N GLY A 294 5.82 -11.34 -13.06
CA GLY A 294 7.26 -11.24 -12.82
C GLY A 294 7.88 -9.93 -13.27
N LEU A 295 7.07 -8.90 -13.56
CA LEU A 295 7.54 -7.57 -13.96
C LEU A 295 8.21 -6.86 -12.76
N GLY A 296 9.02 -5.84 -13.02
CA GLY A 296 9.65 -5.05 -11.96
C GLY A 296 9.83 -3.60 -12.38
N GLY A 297 9.86 -2.69 -11.42
CA GLY A 297 10.06 -1.25 -11.65
C GLY A 297 8.98 -0.62 -12.54
N LYS A 298 9.39 0.23 -13.49
CA LYS A 298 8.48 0.98 -14.38
C LYS A 298 7.56 0.09 -15.24
N PRO A 299 8.03 -1.03 -15.83
CA PRO A 299 7.17 -1.95 -16.57
C PRO A 299 5.95 -2.45 -15.78
N ALA A 300 6.12 -2.83 -14.51
CA ALA A 300 5.00 -3.29 -13.67
C ALA A 300 3.96 -2.19 -13.46
N VAL A 301 4.42 -0.94 -13.27
CA VAL A 301 3.54 0.24 -13.14
C VAL A 301 2.81 0.53 -14.44
N GLN A 302 3.48 0.45 -15.59
CA GLN A 302 2.85 0.65 -16.89
C GLN A 302 1.78 -0.39 -17.19
N ARG A 303 2.07 -1.66 -16.90
CA ARG A 303 1.13 -2.77 -17.06
C ARG A 303 -0.10 -2.59 -16.17
N SER A 304 0.12 -2.27 -14.89
CA SER A 304 -0.96 -1.95 -13.94
C SER A 304 -1.86 -0.82 -14.45
N ARG A 305 -1.26 0.28 -14.94
CA ARG A 305 -2.00 1.42 -15.52
C ARG A 305 -2.83 1.06 -16.74
N GLN A 306 -2.30 0.21 -17.61
CA GLN A 306 -3.01 -0.24 -18.81
C GLN A 306 -4.25 -1.06 -18.42
N LEU A 307 -4.07 -2.04 -17.53
CA LEU A 307 -5.14 -2.93 -17.09
C LEU A 307 -6.23 -2.20 -16.30
N LEU A 308 -5.83 -1.35 -15.35
CA LEU A 308 -6.80 -0.68 -14.48
C LEU A 308 -7.48 0.52 -15.10
N ARG A 309 -7.07 0.99 -16.30
CA ARG A 309 -7.59 2.22 -16.89
C ARG A 309 -9.13 2.24 -16.99
N SER A 310 -9.74 1.11 -17.34
CA SER A 310 -11.19 0.95 -17.44
C SER A 310 -11.88 0.76 -16.09
N LEU A 311 -11.17 0.24 -15.09
CA LEU A 311 -11.69 -0.10 -13.76
C LEU A 311 -11.43 0.97 -12.69
N ARG A 312 -10.72 2.07 -13.01
CA ARG A 312 -10.27 3.06 -12.01
C ARG A 312 -11.38 3.55 -11.09
N TRP A 313 -12.52 3.96 -11.64
CA TRP A 313 -13.63 4.47 -10.83
C TRP A 313 -14.30 3.38 -10.00
N GLN A 314 -14.38 2.16 -10.53
CA GLN A 314 -14.94 1.01 -9.85
C GLN A 314 -14.06 0.53 -8.69
N LEU A 315 -12.74 0.75 -8.79
CA LEU A 315 -11.78 0.48 -7.73
C LEU A 315 -11.69 1.65 -6.71
N ALA A 316 -11.78 2.89 -7.19
CA ALA A 316 -11.66 4.09 -6.36
C ALA A 316 -12.76 4.18 -5.30
N ILE A 317 -14.01 3.92 -5.68
CA ILE A 317 -15.16 3.99 -4.76
C ILE A 317 -14.99 3.06 -3.55
N PRO A 318 -14.79 1.73 -3.72
CA PRO A 318 -14.61 0.84 -2.58
C PRO A 318 -13.32 1.14 -1.82
N PHE A 319 -12.25 1.54 -2.50
CA PHE A 319 -11.00 1.92 -1.82
C PHE A 319 -11.17 3.11 -0.89
N VAL A 320 -11.79 4.20 -1.38
CA VAL A 320 -12.09 5.39 -0.58
C VAL A 320 -13.11 5.05 0.52
N GLY A 321 -14.13 4.26 0.21
CA GLY A 321 -15.11 3.79 1.19
C GLY A 321 -14.46 3.01 2.34
N LEU A 322 -13.52 2.11 2.05
CA LEU A 322 -12.76 1.37 3.06
C LEU A 322 -11.84 2.28 3.87
N LEU A 323 -11.19 3.25 3.22
CA LEU A 323 -10.33 4.22 3.91
C LEU A 323 -11.13 5.10 4.88
N LEU A 324 -12.24 5.67 4.41
CA LEU A 324 -13.13 6.51 5.22
C LEU A 324 -13.81 5.69 6.32
N GLY A 325 -14.26 4.47 6.01
CA GLY A 325 -14.84 3.55 6.97
C GLY A 325 -13.87 3.22 8.12
N GLY A 326 -12.61 2.92 7.80
CA GLY A 326 -11.58 2.67 8.82
C GLY A 326 -11.32 3.89 9.72
N ARG A 327 -11.34 5.12 9.17
CA ARG A 327 -11.18 6.35 9.94
C ARG A 327 -12.41 6.68 10.79
N ALA A 328 -13.61 6.50 10.24
CA ALA A 328 -14.86 6.66 10.98
C ALA A 328 -14.94 5.70 12.16
N LEU A 329 -14.50 4.45 11.96
CA LEU A 329 -14.41 3.46 13.03
C LEU A 329 -13.42 3.84 14.12
N GLU A 330 -12.24 4.35 13.75
CA GLU A 330 -11.25 4.83 14.71
C GLU A 330 -11.81 6.00 15.54
N PHE A 331 -12.47 6.95 14.89
CA PHE A 331 -13.14 8.07 15.56
C PHE A 331 -14.28 7.59 16.47
N ALA A 332 -15.12 6.66 16.02
CA ALA A 332 -16.19 6.08 16.81
C ALA A 332 -15.64 5.35 18.04
N LYS A 333 -14.61 4.52 17.88
CA LYS A 333 -13.91 3.83 18.97
C LYS A 333 -13.36 4.82 20.00
N ALA A 334 -12.65 5.86 19.55
CA ALA A 334 -12.10 6.89 20.43
C ALA A 334 -13.19 7.66 21.17
N SER A 335 -14.28 8.02 20.47
CA SER A 335 -15.42 8.75 21.05
C SER A 335 -16.19 7.90 22.06
N LEU A 336 -16.37 6.60 21.78
CA LEU A 336 -17.00 5.67 22.71
C LEU A 336 -16.17 5.53 23.98
N LEU A 337 -14.86 5.32 23.85
CA LEU A 337 -13.99 5.21 25.03
C LEU A 337 -13.94 6.54 25.81
N SER A 338 -13.78 7.69 25.16
CA SER A 338 -13.70 8.97 25.86
C SER A 338 -15.01 9.39 26.53
N SER A 339 -16.16 8.94 26.02
CA SER A 339 -17.48 9.23 26.60
C SER A 339 -17.91 8.25 27.70
N MET A 340 -17.17 7.14 27.92
CA MET A 340 -17.51 6.18 28.97
C MET A 340 -17.34 6.78 30.37
N PRO A 341 -18.37 6.68 31.24
CA PRO A 341 -18.24 7.02 32.66
C PRO A 341 -17.07 6.30 33.34
N ALA A 342 -16.37 7.01 34.25
CA ALA A 342 -15.22 6.48 34.98
C ALA A 342 -15.48 5.12 35.67
N ARG A 343 -16.71 4.87 36.13
CA ARG A 343 -17.13 3.59 36.73
C ARG A 343 -16.92 2.37 35.83
N PHE A 344 -16.97 2.52 34.50
CA PHE A 344 -16.70 1.42 33.57
C PHE A 344 -15.22 1.04 33.54
N TYR A 345 -14.32 1.96 33.89
CA TYR A 345 -12.88 1.68 33.99
C TYR A 345 -12.49 1.03 35.32
N THR A 346 -13.34 1.12 36.35
CA THR A 346 -13.03 0.58 37.68
C THR A 346 -13.82 -0.67 38.01
N HIS A 347 -15.10 -0.73 37.63
CA HIS A 347 -16.01 -1.80 38.05
C HIS A 347 -16.41 -2.76 36.91
N LEU A 348 -16.29 -2.34 35.65
CA LEU A 348 -16.75 -3.10 34.47
C LEU A 348 -15.73 -2.98 33.33
N VAL A 349 -14.47 -3.31 33.64
CA VAL A 349 -13.32 -3.17 32.73
C VAL A 349 -13.51 -3.95 31.43
N GLU A 350 -14.35 -4.98 31.46
CA GLU A 350 -14.72 -5.80 30.30
C GLU A 350 -15.32 -4.97 29.17
N ILE A 351 -16.09 -3.91 29.46
CA ILE A 351 -16.76 -3.11 28.44
C ILE A 351 -15.76 -2.25 27.63
N PRO A 352 -14.89 -1.42 28.26
CA PRO A 352 -13.83 -0.72 27.54
C PRO A 352 -12.89 -1.66 26.78
N VAL A 353 -12.55 -2.81 27.38
CA VAL A 353 -11.69 -3.82 26.72
C VAL A 353 -12.40 -4.41 25.51
N ALA A 354 -13.68 -4.75 25.60
CA ALA A 354 -14.46 -5.27 24.48
C ALA A 354 -14.57 -4.24 23.34
N VAL A 355 -14.80 -2.96 23.65
CA VAL A 355 -14.83 -1.88 22.64
C VAL A 355 -13.45 -1.70 21.99
N LEU A 356 -12.38 -1.74 22.77
CA LEU A 356 -11.02 -1.63 22.26
C LEU A 356 -10.66 -2.81 21.35
N VAL A 357 -10.88 -4.05 21.81
CA VAL A 357 -10.56 -5.28 21.08
C VAL A 357 -11.46 -5.41 19.85
N GLY A 358 -12.77 -5.25 20.00
CA GLY A 358 -13.73 -5.34 18.90
C GLY A 358 -13.51 -4.25 17.85
N GLY A 359 -13.30 -3.01 18.28
CA GLY A 359 -12.97 -1.90 17.37
C GLY A 359 -11.65 -2.10 16.64
N THR A 360 -10.65 -2.68 17.30
CA THR A 360 -9.35 -3.00 16.68
C THR A 360 -9.45 -4.18 15.72
N ALA A 361 -10.21 -5.23 16.06
CA ALA A 361 -10.47 -6.36 15.17
C ALA A 361 -11.21 -5.92 13.90
N LEU A 362 -12.20 -5.03 14.03
CA LEU A 362 -12.91 -4.47 12.89
C LEU A 362 -12.00 -3.56 12.06
N GLN A 363 -11.14 -2.74 12.69
CA GLN A 363 -10.16 -1.92 11.98
C GLN A 363 -9.17 -2.77 11.17
N LEU A 364 -8.72 -3.89 11.73
CA LEU A 364 -7.89 -4.88 11.05
C LEU A 364 -8.64 -5.50 9.87
N TRP A 365 -9.92 -5.82 10.02
CA TRP A 365 -10.75 -6.32 8.92
C TRP A 365 -10.82 -5.35 7.73
N PHE A 366 -11.01 -4.05 7.99
CA PHE A 366 -10.96 -3.01 6.95
C PHE A 366 -9.58 -2.93 6.29
N ALA A 367 -8.50 -3.06 7.08
CA ALA A 367 -7.14 -3.06 6.55
C ALA A 367 -6.90 -4.25 5.60
N LEU A 368 -7.35 -5.45 5.98
CA LEU A 368 -7.27 -6.65 5.14
C LEU A 368 -8.00 -6.48 3.81
N TRP A 369 -9.21 -5.93 3.83
CA TRP A 369 -9.95 -5.67 2.60
C TRP A 369 -9.23 -4.66 1.70
N ARG A 370 -8.70 -3.59 2.30
CA ARG A 370 -7.94 -2.57 1.58
C ARG A 370 -6.68 -3.15 0.93
N ASP A 371 -6.01 -4.07 1.60
CA ASP A 371 -4.76 -4.66 1.11
C ASP A 371 -5.01 -5.72 0.01
N VAL A 372 -6.13 -6.45 0.06
CA VAL A 372 -6.51 -7.46 -0.95
C VAL A 372 -7.21 -6.85 -2.18
N LEU A 373 -7.89 -5.72 -2.02
CA LEU A 373 -8.67 -5.09 -3.09
C LEU A 373 -7.87 -4.82 -4.39
N PRO A 374 -6.63 -4.30 -4.37
CA PRO A 374 -5.84 -4.09 -5.59
C PRO A 374 -5.55 -5.39 -6.34
N PHE A 375 -5.31 -6.50 -5.62
CA PHE A 375 -5.10 -7.81 -6.23
C PHE A 375 -6.38 -8.35 -6.86
N ALA A 376 -7.53 -8.23 -6.16
CA ALA A 376 -8.82 -8.66 -6.70
C ALA A 376 -9.17 -7.92 -8.00
N ALA A 377 -8.93 -6.61 -8.05
CA ALA A 377 -9.15 -5.81 -9.25
C ALA A 377 -8.18 -6.16 -10.38
N TYR A 378 -6.91 -6.40 -10.06
CA TYR A 378 -5.92 -6.84 -11.02
C TYR A 378 -6.31 -8.19 -11.65
N ARG A 379 -6.68 -9.18 -10.83
CA ARG A 379 -7.14 -10.50 -11.29
C ARG A 379 -8.35 -10.39 -12.22
N HIS A 380 -9.34 -9.59 -11.83
CA HIS A 380 -10.52 -9.37 -12.65
C HIS A 380 -10.17 -8.70 -13.99
N ALA A 381 -9.24 -7.75 -14.01
CA ALA A 381 -8.78 -7.10 -15.24
C ALA A 381 -8.08 -8.10 -16.19
N THR A 382 -7.24 -8.99 -15.64
CA THR A 382 -6.54 -10.01 -16.43
C THR A 382 -7.48 -11.07 -17.00
N GLU A 383 -8.50 -11.50 -16.24
CA GLU A 383 -9.52 -12.45 -16.72
C GLU A 383 -10.33 -11.85 -17.89
N GLN A 384 -10.62 -10.54 -17.85
CA GLN A 384 -11.30 -9.84 -18.94
C GLN A 384 -10.47 -9.70 -20.21
N GLU A 385 -9.17 -9.47 -20.09
CA GLU A 385 -8.25 -9.37 -21.24
C GLU A 385 -8.10 -10.74 -21.92
N GLY A 386 -7.98 -11.83 -21.13
CA GLY A 386 -7.90 -13.20 -21.64
C GLY A 386 -9.15 -13.64 -22.41
N GLY A 387 -10.34 -13.50 -21.80
CA GLY A 387 -11.60 -13.89 -22.44
C GLY A 387 -11.99 -13.02 -23.65
N GLY A 388 -11.44 -11.81 -23.77
CA GLY A 388 -11.60 -10.97 -24.95
C GLY A 388 -10.81 -11.47 -26.15
N SER A 389 -9.61 -12.03 -25.92
CA SER A 389 -8.74 -12.52 -26.98
C SER A 389 -9.25 -13.81 -27.61
N GLU A 390 -9.81 -14.72 -26.82
CA GLU A 390 -10.38 -15.98 -27.32
C GLU A 390 -11.64 -15.72 -28.17
N ALA A 391 -12.55 -14.88 -27.67
CA ALA A 391 -13.77 -14.55 -28.40
C ALA A 391 -13.51 -13.76 -29.71
N GLN A 392 -12.45 -12.93 -29.76
CA GLN A 392 -12.06 -12.28 -31.01
C GLN A 392 -11.39 -13.24 -32.00
N GLY A 393 -10.63 -14.22 -31.52
CA GLY A 393 -10.06 -15.28 -32.35
C GLY A 393 -11.14 -16.16 -32.98
N GLU A 394 -12.16 -16.51 -32.21
CA GLU A 394 -13.28 -17.35 -32.66
C GLU A 394 -14.18 -16.61 -33.67
N ALA A 395 -14.52 -15.34 -33.41
CA ALA A 395 -15.27 -14.52 -34.37
C ALA A 395 -14.49 -14.25 -35.67
N ALA A 396 -13.16 -14.12 -35.60
CA ALA A 396 -12.31 -13.99 -36.79
C ALA A 396 -12.17 -15.31 -37.57
N ALA A 397 -12.20 -16.46 -36.88
CA ALA A 397 -12.20 -17.77 -37.52
C ALA A 397 -13.55 -18.09 -38.19
N GLU A 398 -14.66 -17.65 -37.61
CA GLU A 398 -16.01 -17.82 -38.18
C GLU A 398 -16.27 -16.88 -39.37
N GLN A 399 -15.60 -15.72 -39.42
CA GLN A 399 -15.66 -14.79 -40.55
C GLN A 399 -14.62 -15.06 -41.65
N ALA A 400 -13.75 -16.07 -41.50
CA ALA A 400 -12.89 -16.50 -42.59
C ALA A 400 -13.77 -17.14 -43.69
N PRO A 401 -13.92 -16.52 -44.87
CA PRO A 401 -14.83 -16.99 -45.88
C PRO A 401 -14.39 -18.38 -46.37
N ALA A 402 -15.35 -19.31 -46.45
CA ALA A 402 -15.22 -20.64 -47.02
C ALA A 402 -14.93 -20.59 -48.54
N ALA A 403 -13.83 -19.97 -48.94
CA ALA A 403 -13.46 -19.69 -50.32
C ALA A 403 -12.61 -20.81 -50.97
N ALA A 404 -12.60 -22.03 -50.43
CA ALA A 404 -11.81 -23.13 -50.97
C ALA A 404 -12.64 -24.42 -51.07
N GLY A 405 -13.64 -24.41 -51.95
CA GLY A 405 -14.46 -25.59 -52.25
C GLY A 405 -15.07 -25.49 -53.64
N GLY A 406 -14.24 -25.47 -54.69
CA GLY A 406 -14.74 -25.30 -56.05
C GLY A 406 -13.71 -25.42 -57.15
N SER A 407 -12.91 -26.49 -57.17
CA SER A 407 -12.23 -26.94 -58.40
C SER A 407 -12.47 -28.42 -58.57
N GLY A 408 -13.62 -28.76 -59.17
CA GLY A 408 -13.87 -30.10 -59.68
C GLY A 408 -12.86 -30.44 -60.78
N PRO A 409 -12.46 -31.71 -60.92
CA PRO A 409 -11.56 -32.12 -62.01
C PRO A 409 -12.25 -31.91 -63.37
N PRO A 410 -11.50 -31.51 -64.41
CA PRO A 410 -12.05 -31.39 -65.75
C PRO A 410 -12.49 -32.76 -66.26
N VAL A 411 -13.74 -32.85 -66.69
CA VAL A 411 -14.27 -34.02 -67.41
C VAL A 411 -13.77 -33.94 -68.85
N ASP A 412 -12.98 -34.94 -69.24
CA ASP A 412 -12.54 -35.16 -70.61
C ASP A 412 -13.74 -35.38 -71.55
N ALA A 413 -13.75 -34.69 -72.68
CA ALA A 413 -14.64 -34.98 -73.80
C ALA A 413 -13.85 -34.94 -75.12
N THR A 414 -13.68 -36.15 -75.68
CA THR A 414 -13.58 -36.55 -77.11
C THR A 414 -12.65 -35.81 -78.05
#